data_AF-A0A9D4MYJ6-F1
#
_entry.id   AF-A0A9D4MYJ6-F1
#
_cell.length_a   1.000
_cell.length_b   1.000
_cell.length_c   1.000
_cell.angle_alpha   90.00
_cell.angle_beta   90.00
_cell.angle_gamma   90.00
#
_symmetry.space_group_name_H-M   'P 1'
#
loop_
_entity.id
_entity.type
_entity.pdbx_description
1 polymer ?
#
loop_
_entity_poly.entity_id
_entity_poly.type
_entity_poly.pdbx_seq_one_letter_code
_entity_poly.pdbx_strand_id
1 'polypeptide(L)' 'MDCHILGQDPDKHRYLSEVQILEYDHLVGAVNEGGFHWSLIVVQPKDNKVLYINPMGEQNVSQQQILQQWM' A
#
# COMPACT_ATOMS: atom_id res chain seq x y z
N MET A 1 10.15 -17.48 -0.54
CA MET A 1 9.30 -16.28 -0.68
C MET A 1 8.18 -16.46 0.31
N ASP A 2 8.25 -15.75 1.43
CA ASP A 2 7.21 -15.78 2.44
C ASP A 2 6.14 -14.75 2.08
N CYS A 3 4.89 -15.18 2.00
CA CYS A 3 3.75 -14.33 1.69
C CYS A 3 2.86 -14.25 2.93
N HIS A 4 2.76 -13.06 3.52
CA HIS A 4 1.90 -12.80 4.66
C HIS A 4 0.61 -12.11 4.19
N ILE A 5 -0.53 -12.81 4.28
CA ILE A 5 -1.85 -12.27 3.95
C ILE A 5 -2.47 -11.73 5.24
N LEU A 6 -2.63 -10.41 5.33
CA LEU A 6 -3.23 -9.75 6.49
C LEU A 6 -4.73 -9.50 6.22
N GLY A 7 -5.59 -10.17 7.00
CA GLY A 7 -7.05 -10.08 6.89
C GLY A 7 -7.65 -8.78 7.46
N GLN A 8 -8.97 -8.64 7.34
CA GLN A 8 -9.79 -7.47 7.72
C GLN A 8 -9.92 -7.22 9.24
N ASP A 9 -8.81 -7.27 9.98
CA ASP A 9 -8.80 -6.97 11.41
C ASP A 9 -8.88 -5.44 11.64
N PRO A 10 -9.78 -4.91 12.48
CA PRO A 10 -9.84 -3.49 12.82
C PRO A 10 -8.55 -2.96 13.50
N ASP A 11 -7.73 -3.83 14.10
CA ASP A 11 -6.44 -3.47 14.70
C ASP A 11 -5.27 -3.49 13.69
N LYS A 12 -5.49 -2.97 12.48
CA LYS A 12 -4.47 -2.91 11.39
C LYS A 12 -3.14 -2.29 11.82
N HIS A 13 -3.19 -1.36 12.78
CA HIS A 13 -2.00 -0.70 13.33
C HIS A 13 -1.13 -1.63 14.19
N ARG A 14 -1.71 -2.64 14.84
CA ARG A 14 -0.98 -3.57 15.71
C ARG A 14 -0.05 -4.47 14.90
N TYR A 15 -0.50 -4.99 13.77
CA TYR A 15 0.33 -5.84 12.92
C TYR A 15 1.47 -5.07 12.24
N LEU A 16 1.22 -3.82 11.83
CA LEU A 16 2.30 -2.95 11.32
C LEU A 16 3.29 -2.54 12.41
N SER A 17 2.91 -2.57 13.69
CA SER A 17 3.80 -2.28 14.81
C SER A 17 4.76 -3.42 15.16
N GLU A 18 4.46 -4.64 14.70
CA GLU A 18 5.30 -5.83 14.91
C GLU A 18 6.24 -6.10 13.73
N VAL A 19 6.10 -5.33 12.64
CA VAL A 19 6.82 -5.54 11.37
C VAL A 19 7.69 -4.33 11.06
N GLN A 20 8.98 -4.54 10.85
CA GLN A 20 9.87 -3.48 10.37
C GLN A 20 9.66 -3.28 8.86
N ILE A 21 8.75 -2.37 8.51
CA ILE A 21 8.38 -1.99 7.13
C ILE A 21 9.61 -1.77 6.23
N LEU A 22 10.69 -1.20 6.76
CA LEU A 22 11.95 -0.93 6.05
C LEU A 22 12.73 -2.18 5.61
N GLU A 23 12.45 -3.35 6.18
CA GLU A 23 13.15 -4.60 5.82
C GLU A 23 12.68 -5.12 4.45
N TYR A 24 11.46 -4.79 4.05
CA TYR A 24 10.86 -5.25 2.80
C TYR A 24 11.34 -4.42 1.60
N ASP A 25 11.61 -5.10 0.48
CA ASP A 25 11.93 -4.42 -0.77
C ASP A 25 10.69 -3.76 -1.38
N HIS A 26 9.53 -4.43 -1.28
CA HIS A 26 8.26 -3.99 -1.82
C HIS A 26 7.13 -4.34 -0.87
N LEU A 27 6.21 -3.38 -0.69
CA LEU A 27 4.94 -3.59 -0.01
C LEU A 27 3.83 -3.34 -1.02
N VAL A 28 2.93 -4.29 -1.15
CA VAL A 28 1.87 -4.24 -2.16
C VAL A 28 0.51 -4.21 -1.47
N GLY A 29 -0.29 -3.19 -1.78
CA GLY A 29 -1.64 -3.01 -1.28
C GLY A 29 -2.66 -2.96 -2.40
N ALA A 30 -3.77 -3.67 -2.25
CA ALA A 30 -4.92 -3.54 -3.14
C ALA A 30 -5.87 -2.46 -2.61
N VAL A 31 -6.31 -1.56 -3.50
CA VAL A 31 -7.27 -0.50 -3.20
C VAL A 31 -8.57 -0.79 -3.91
N ASN A 32 -9.67 -0.82 -3.16
CA ASN A 32 -11.00 -0.90 -3.74
C ASN A 32 -11.51 0.52 -4.03
N GLU A 33 -11.61 0.88 -5.30
CA GLU A 33 -12.04 2.21 -5.75
C GLU A 33 -13.57 2.29 -5.77
N GLY A 34 -14.17 2.35 -4.58
CA GLY A 34 -15.62 2.55 -4.42
C GLY A 34 -16.50 1.42 -4.98
N GLY A 35 -15.97 0.21 -5.12
CA GLY A 35 -16.67 -0.98 -5.60
C GLY A 35 -16.66 -1.20 -7.11
N PHE A 36 -16.05 -0.30 -7.90
CA PHE A 36 -16.08 -0.37 -9.36
C PHE A 36 -14.91 -1.14 -9.95
N HIS A 37 -13.70 -0.87 -9.46
CA HIS A 37 -12.48 -1.53 -9.89
C HIS A 37 -11.47 -1.58 -8.74
N TRP A 38 -10.39 -2.33 -8.95
CA TRP A 38 -9.28 -2.43 -8.03
C TRP A 38 -8.05 -1.75 -8.61
N SER A 39 -7.38 -0.98 -7.76
CA SER A 39 -6.08 -0.36 -8.02
C SER A 39 -5.02 -0.98 -7.13
N LEU A 40 -3.76 -0.78 -7.48
CA LEU A 40 -2.62 -1.32 -6.75
C LEU A 40 -1.71 -0.19 -6.28
N ILE A 41 -1.29 -0.26 -5.02
CA ILE A 41 -0.24 0.57 -4.45
C ILE A 41 0.99 -0.31 -4.26
N VAL A 42 2.15 0.18 -4.71
CA VAL A 42 3.46 -0.39 -4.38
C VAL A 42 4.27 0.66 -3.63
N VAL A 43 4.70 0.32 -2.43
CA VAL A 43 5.68 1.12 -1.67
C VAL A 43 7.01 0.42 -1.75
N GLN A 44 8.06 1.18 -2.06
CA GLN A 44 9.45 0.75 -2.05
C GLN A 44 10.16 1.55 -0.96
N PRO A 45 10.16 1.07 0.30
CA PRO A 45 10.60 1.86 1.45
C PRO A 45 12.07 2.27 1.35
N LYS A 46 12.93 1.35 0.87
CA LYS A 46 14.37 1.58 0.70
C LYS A 46 14.69 2.67 -0.33
N ASP A 47 13.83 2.84 -1.33
CA ASP A 47 13.98 3.83 -2.40
C ASP A 47 13.18 5.11 -2.14
N ASN A 48 12.40 5.15 -1.05
CA ASN A 48 11.44 6.23 -0.76
C ASN A 48 10.48 6.51 -1.93
N LYS A 49 9.98 5.44 -2.57
CA LYS A 49 9.10 5.54 -3.75
C LYS A 49 7.74 4.92 -3.47
N VAL A 50 6.73 5.54 -4.07
CA VAL A 50 5.36 5.06 -4.11
C VAL A 50 4.88 5.05 -5.55
N LEU A 51 4.34 3.91 -5.97
CA LEU A 51 3.70 3.73 -7.27
C LEU A 51 2.23 3.44 -7.06
N TYR A 52 1.38 4.16 -7.79
CA TYR A 52 -0.05 3.92 -7.85
C TYR A 52 -0.41 3.47 -9.26
N ILE A 53 -0.94 2.26 -9.37
CA ILE A 53 -1.31 1.63 -10.63
C ILE A 53 -2.83 1.52 -10.65
N ASN A 54 -3.46 2.35 -11.49
CA ASN A 54 -4.88 2.32 -11.75
C ASN A 54 -5.11 1.88 -13.21
N PRO A 55 -5.79 0.74 -13.46
CA PRO A 55 -6.03 0.24 -14.81
C PRO A 55 -6.94 1.14 -15.66
N MET A 56 -7.71 2.03 -15.03
CA MET A 56 -8.57 3.01 -15.68
C MET A 56 -7.81 4.27 -16.15
N GLY A 57 -6.52 4.40 -15.77
CA GLY A 57 -5.69 5.56 -16.12
C GLY A 57 -6.00 6.83 -15.33
N GLU A 58 -6.86 6.74 -14.31
CA GLU A 58 -7.20 7.86 -13.44
C GLU A 58 -6.04 8.17 -12.49
N GLN A 59 -5.65 9.44 -12.39
CA GLN A 59 -4.67 9.87 -11.39
C GLN A 59 -5.39 10.29 -10.11
N ASN A 60 -5.21 9.52 -9.03
CA ASN A 60 -5.73 9.91 -7.72
C ASN A 60 -4.64 10.59 -6.88
N VAL A 61 -4.48 11.89 -7.07
CA VAL A 61 -3.44 12.72 -6.41
C VAL A 61 -3.53 12.65 -4.88
N SER A 62 -4.74 12.53 -4.34
CA SER A 62 -4.96 12.46 -2.89
C SER A 62 -4.37 11.20 -2.25
N GLN A 63 -4.47 10.04 -2.92
CA GLN A 63 -3.91 8.79 -2.42
C GLN A 63 -2.38 8.82 -2.46
N GLN A 64 -1.78 9.39 -3.52
CA GLN A 64 -0.33 9.57 -3.59
C GLN A 64 0.21 10.46 -2.46
N GLN A 65 -0.51 11.53 -2.12
CA GLN A 65 -0.14 12.43 -1.02
C GLN A 65 -0.21 11.76 0.35
N ILE A 66 -1.26 10.97 0.62
CA ILE A 66 -1.40 10.21 1.88
C ILE A 66 -0.21 9.24 2.04
N LEU A 67 0.20 8.59 0.96
CA LEU A 67 1.29 7.64 0.96
C LEU A 67 2.66 8.32 1.14
N GLN A 68 2.85 9.52 0.59
CA GLN A 68 4.04 10.33 0.85
C GLN A 68 4.18 10.76 2.31
N GLN A 69 3.07 10.92 3.05
CA GLN A 69 3.12 11.26 4.48
C GLN A 69 3.47 10.07 5.38
N TRP A 70 3.39 8.85 4.87
CA TRP A 70 3.74 7.63 5.62
C TRP A 70 5.24 7.29 5.56
N MET A 71 6.00 7.92 4.67
CA MET A 71 7.45 7.78 4.53
C MET A 71 8.18 8.90 5.26
#